data_AF-A0AAJ4AX41-F1
#
_entry.id   AF-A0AAJ4AX41-F1
#
_cell.length_a   1.000
_cell.length_b   1.000
_cell.length_c   1.000
_cell.angle_alpha   90.00
_cell.angle_beta   90.00
_cell.angle_gamma   90.00
#
_symmetry.space_group_name_H-M   'P 1'
#
loop_
_entity.id
_entity.type
_entity.pdbx_description
1 polymer ?
#
loop_
_entity_poly.entity_id
_entity_poly.type
_entity_poly.pdbx_seq_one_letter_code
_entity_poly.pdbx_strand_id
1 'polypeptide(L)'
;MRKSDKKIENSLRVSLTQVCEQALEQVEGFEWITHLVNYDNFPQSLKIICVFDTNEHLSAATVNKQDVHLIKLIQKALSQASIKVNDLSAKVSFDTEENCSLQNDGKWNIRLG
;
A
#
# COMPACT_ATOMS: atom_id res chain seq x y z
N MET A 1 -10.81 -6.61 -19.82
CA MET A 1 -9.39 -6.28 -19.59
C MET A 1 -8.71 -6.00 -20.92
N ARG A 2 -8.26 -4.76 -21.15
CA ARG A 2 -7.51 -4.30 -22.32
C ARG A 2 -6.02 -4.64 -22.15
N LYS A 3 -5.26 -4.62 -23.26
CA LYS A 3 -3.81 -4.89 -23.25
C LYS A 3 -3.03 -3.93 -22.33
N SER A 4 -3.50 -2.68 -22.21
CA SER A 4 -2.92 -1.66 -21.34
C SER A 4 -3.08 -2.00 -19.85
N ASP A 5 -4.24 -2.53 -19.46
CA ASP A 5 -4.55 -2.87 -18.07
C ASP A 5 -3.61 -3.97 -17.55
N LYS A 6 -3.36 -5.00 -18.36
CA LYS A 6 -2.40 -6.07 -18.02
C LYS A 6 -0.99 -5.54 -17.77
N LYS A 7 -0.56 -4.53 -18.53
CA LYS A 7 0.77 -3.94 -18.36
C LYS A 7 0.85 -3.14 -17.06
N ILE A 8 -0.19 -2.39 -16.75
CA ILE A 8 -0.30 -1.62 -15.51
C ILE A 8 -0.32 -2.57 -14.31
N GLU A 9 -1.17 -3.59 -14.34
CA GLU A 9 -1.27 -4.60 -13.28
C GLU A 9 0.07 -5.28 -13.01
N ASN A 10 0.74 -5.74 -14.07
CA ASN A 10 2.05 -6.39 -13.92
C ASN A 10 3.09 -5.43 -13.34
N SER A 11 3.06 -4.16 -13.75
CA SER A 11 3.99 -3.15 -13.23
C SER A 11 3.68 -2.80 -11.78
N LEU A 12 2.41 -2.65 -11.41
CA LEU A 12 1.97 -2.47 -10.02
C LEU A 12 2.44 -3.62 -9.14
N ARG A 13 2.20 -4.86 -9.57
CA ARG A 13 2.59 -6.05 -8.83
C ARG A 13 4.09 -6.07 -8.57
N VAL A 14 4.91 -5.84 -9.60
CA VAL A 14 6.37 -5.82 -9.46
C VAL A 14 6.81 -4.68 -8.54
N SER A 15 6.36 -3.46 -8.80
CA SER A 15 6.71 -2.28 -7.99
C SER A 15 6.33 -2.43 -6.52
N LEU A 16 5.12 -2.91 -6.23
CA LEU A 16 4.63 -3.11 -4.87
C LEU A 16 5.33 -4.28 -4.17
N THR A 17 5.72 -5.33 -4.89
CA THR A 17 6.49 -6.44 -4.32
C THR A 17 7.84 -5.92 -3.81
N GLN A 18 8.55 -5.13 -4.62
CA GLN A 18 9.83 -4.54 -4.20
C GLN A 18 9.66 -3.61 -3.00
N VAL A 19 8.58 -2.82 -2.96
CA VAL A 19 8.28 -1.97 -1.82
C VAL A 19 7.97 -2.80 -0.57
N CYS A 20 7.23 -3.90 -0.71
CA CYS A 20 6.90 -4.80 0.38
C CYS A 20 8.17 -5.35 1.02
N GLU A 21 9.07 -5.92 0.22
CA GLU A 21 10.36 -6.46 0.68
C GLU A 21 11.18 -5.37 1.38
N GLN A 22 11.28 -4.19 0.76
CA GLN A 22 12.02 -3.07 1.35
C GLN A 22 11.40 -2.55 2.65
N ALA A 23 10.08 -2.54 2.76
CA ALA A 23 9.37 -2.08 3.94
C ALA A 23 9.50 -3.11 5.08
N LEU A 24 9.43 -4.41 4.79
CA LEU A 24 9.68 -5.49 5.74
C LEU A 24 11.07 -5.37 6.39
N GLU A 25 12.09 -4.96 5.62
CA GLU A 25 13.46 -4.80 6.15
C GLU A 25 13.70 -3.45 6.85
N GLN A 26 13.02 -2.37 6.43
CA GLN A 26 13.29 -1.01 6.92
C GLN A 26 12.30 -0.49 7.96
N VAL A 27 11.12 -1.12 8.07
CA VAL A 27 10.01 -0.65 8.89
C VAL A 27 9.63 -1.76 9.86
N GLU A 28 9.94 -1.53 11.12
CA GLU A 28 9.64 -2.48 12.19
C GLU A 28 8.12 -2.61 12.37
N GLY A 29 7.65 -3.86 12.37
CA GLY A 29 6.23 -4.19 12.49
C GLY A 29 5.41 -3.97 11.22
N PHE A 30 6.02 -3.65 10.08
CA PHE A 30 5.32 -3.76 8.79
C PHE A 30 5.15 -5.24 8.43
N GLU A 31 3.98 -5.62 7.95
CA GLU A 31 3.70 -7.01 7.55
C GLU A 31 3.49 -7.18 6.05
N TRP A 32 2.57 -6.42 5.46
CA TRP A 32 2.24 -6.57 4.05
C TRP A 32 1.60 -5.31 3.47
N ILE A 33 1.64 -5.22 2.13
CA ILE A 33 1.03 -4.16 1.36
C ILE A 33 0.12 -4.75 0.31
N THR A 34 -1.07 -4.17 0.17
CA THR A 34 -2.02 -4.49 -0.88
C THR A 34 -2.39 -3.25 -1.67
N HIS A 35 -2.93 -3.46 -2.86
CA HIS A 35 -3.45 -2.40 -3.70
C HIS A 35 -4.85 -2.76 -4.20
N LEU A 36 -5.71 -1.75 -4.24
CA LEU A 36 -7.03 -1.81 -4.84
C LEU A 36 -7.01 -0.84 -6.01
N VAL A 37 -7.29 -1.34 -7.21
CA VAL A 37 -7.28 -0.52 -8.41
C VAL A 37 -8.50 -0.84 -9.24
N ASN A 38 -9.23 0.21 -9.61
CA ASN A 38 -10.27 0.08 -10.62
C ASN A 38 -9.72 0.56 -11.96
N TYR A 39 -9.37 -0.38 -12.84
CA TYR A 39 -8.79 -0.10 -14.15
C TYR A 39 -9.65 0.81 -15.03
N ASP A 40 -10.96 0.87 -14.79
CA ASP A 40 -11.88 1.75 -15.51
C ASP A 40 -11.61 3.24 -15.22
N ASN A 41 -11.17 3.56 -14.00
CA ASN A 41 -10.86 4.92 -13.51
C ASN A 41 -9.38 5.10 -13.12
N PHE A 42 -8.49 4.32 -13.73
CA PHE A 42 -7.06 4.41 -13.47
C PHE A 42 -6.45 5.69 -14.07
N PRO A 43 -5.51 6.39 -13.40
CA PRO A 43 -4.86 6.08 -12.11
C PRO A 43 -5.55 6.64 -10.87
N GLN A 44 -6.67 7.35 -11.01
CA GLN A 44 -7.33 8.03 -9.89
C GLN A 44 -7.98 7.06 -8.89
N SER A 45 -8.37 5.86 -9.32
CA SER A 45 -8.98 4.84 -8.47
C SER A 45 -7.99 4.02 -7.64
N LEU A 46 -6.68 4.19 -7.85
CA LEU A 46 -5.66 3.41 -7.14
C LEU A 46 -5.71 3.76 -5.65
N LYS A 47 -5.80 2.73 -4.81
CA LYS A 47 -5.72 2.80 -3.36
C LYS A 47 -4.69 1.79 -2.90
N ILE A 48 -3.86 2.17 -1.95
CA ILE A 48 -2.79 1.31 -1.44
C ILE A 48 -2.98 1.23 0.06
N ILE A 49 -2.93 0.02 0.59
CA ILE A 49 -3.13 -0.23 2.01
C ILE A 49 -1.91 -0.98 2.52
N CYS A 50 -1.23 -0.37 3.49
CA CYS A 50 -0.07 -0.92 4.17
C CYS A 50 -0.52 -1.38 5.55
N VAL A 51 -0.23 -2.64 5.87
CA VAL A 51 -0.65 -3.27 7.12
C VAL A 51 0.56 -3.51 8.02
N PHE A 52 0.38 -3.15 9.28
CA PHE A 52 1.33 -3.37 10.35
C PHE A 52 0.81 -4.40 11.34
N ASP A 53 1.70 -5.03 12.08
CA ASP A 53 1.37 -6.02 13.11
C ASP A 53 0.52 -5.39 14.24
N THR A 54 1.03 -4.32 14.87
CA THR A 54 0.36 -3.63 16.00
C THR A 54 0.16 -2.13 15.78
N ASN A 55 -0.80 -1.55 16.50
CA ASN A 55 -0.99 -0.10 16.52
C ASN A 55 0.22 0.65 17.08
N GLU A 56 1.00 0.01 17.96
CA GLU A 56 2.25 0.57 18.49
C GLU A 56 3.29 0.75 17.38
N HIS A 57 3.50 -0.26 16.53
CA HIS A 57 4.40 -0.17 15.39
C HIS A 57 3.94 0.88 14.37
N LEU A 58 2.64 0.95 14.08
CA LEU A 58 2.10 2.01 13.21
C LEU A 58 2.33 3.42 13.80
N SER A 59 2.11 3.58 15.11
CA SER A 59 2.34 4.86 15.79
C SER A 59 3.81 5.23 15.78
N ALA A 60 4.70 4.27 16.08
CA ALA A 60 6.14 4.45 16.00
C ALA A 60 6.58 4.81 14.58
N ALA A 61 6.03 4.16 13.55
CA ALA A 61 6.32 4.47 12.16
C ALA A 61 5.91 5.91 11.81
N THR A 62 4.75 6.35 12.30
CA THR A 62 4.27 7.74 12.11
C THR A 62 5.18 8.75 12.80
N VAL A 63 5.62 8.46 14.03
CA VAL A 63 6.54 9.30 14.81
C VAL A 63 7.92 9.38 14.13
N ASN A 64 8.41 8.25 13.62
CA ASN A 64 9.69 8.15 12.91
C ASN A 64 9.61 8.62 11.45
N LYS A 65 8.44 9.08 10.98
CA LYS A 65 8.20 9.48 9.58
C LYS A 65 8.45 8.35 8.57
N GLN A 66 8.36 7.10 9.03
CA GLN A 66 8.45 5.91 8.18
C GLN A 66 7.22 5.77 7.30
N ASP A 67 6.06 6.26 7.72
CA ASP A 67 4.85 6.40 6.88
C ASP A 67 5.15 7.24 5.63
N VAL A 68 5.81 8.39 5.79
CA VAL A 68 6.22 9.26 4.68
C VAL A 68 7.28 8.59 3.82
N HIS A 69 8.21 7.85 4.43
CA HIS A 69 9.22 7.07 3.72
C HIS A 69 8.59 5.98 2.85
N LEU A 70 7.63 5.23 3.39
CA LEU A 70 6.83 4.23 2.68
C LEU A 70 6.11 4.85 1.48
N ILE A 71 5.42 5.97 1.68
CA ILE A 71 4.74 6.69 0.57
C ILE A 71 5.74 7.07 -0.52
N LYS A 72 6.93 7.55 -0.16
CA LYS A 72 7.99 7.88 -1.13
C LYS A 72 8.53 6.66 -1.86
N LEU A 73 8.72 5.53 -1.15
CA LEU A 73 9.14 4.27 -1.76
C LEU A 73 8.11 3.79 -2.79
N ILE A 74 6.83 3.78 -2.41
CA ILE A 74 5.73 3.46 -3.30
C ILE A 74 5.73 4.41 -4.50
N GLN A 75 5.82 5.72 -4.27
CA GLN A 75 5.82 6.72 -5.33
C GLN A 75 6.97 6.52 -6.32
N LYS A 76 8.16 6.21 -5.80
CA LYS A 76 9.34 5.94 -6.62
C LYS A 76 9.14 4.68 -7.45
N ALA A 77 8.67 3.60 -6.83
CA ALA A 77 8.42 2.33 -7.52
C ALA A 77 7.34 2.46 -8.61
N LEU A 78 6.26 3.21 -8.34
CA LEU A 78 5.23 3.52 -9.33
C LEU A 78 5.75 4.41 -10.46
N SER A 79 6.56 5.42 -10.14
CA SER A 79 7.16 6.31 -11.14
C SER A 79 8.11 5.55 -12.06
N GLN A 80 8.89 4.60 -11.53
CA GLN A 80 9.73 3.70 -12.33
C GLN A 80 8.89 2.81 -13.26
N ALA A 81 7.70 2.41 -12.83
CA ALA A 81 6.71 1.73 -13.65
C ALA A 81 6.00 2.62 -14.69
N SER A 82 6.40 3.89 -14.85
CA SER A 82 5.70 4.91 -15.66
C SER A 82 4.25 5.17 -15.23
N ILE A 83 3.92 4.89 -13.97
CA ILE A 83 2.61 5.17 -13.37
C ILE A 83 2.71 6.50 -12.64
N LYS A 84 2.02 7.52 -13.17
CA LYS A 84 1.90 8.83 -12.53
C LYS A 84 0.61 8.89 -11.73
N VAL A 85 0.72 8.88 -10.40
CA VAL A 85 -0.41 9.07 -9.48
C VAL A 85 -0.32 10.46 -8.89
N ASN A 86 -1.38 11.25 -9.06
CA ASN A 86 -1.47 12.56 -8.42
C ASN A 86 -1.95 12.36 -6.97
N ASP A 87 -1.24 12.98 -6.02
CA ASP A 87 -1.50 12.87 -4.58
C ASP A 87 -1.52 11.43 -4.04
N LEU A 88 -0.39 10.73 -4.18
CA LEU A 88 -0.25 9.36 -3.70
C LEU A 88 -0.46 9.25 -2.17
N SER A 89 -0.08 10.27 -1.40
CA SER A 89 -0.31 10.36 0.03
C SER A 89 -1.78 10.17 0.41
N ALA A 90 -2.72 10.77 -0.33
CA ALA A 90 -4.15 10.57 -0.11
C ALA A 90 -4.67 9.20 -0.58
N LYS A 91 -3.89 8.46 -1.37
CA LYS A 91 -4.25 7.12 -1.87
C LYS A 91 -3.67 5.99 -1.02
N VAL A 92 -2.64 6.29 -0.22
CA VAL A 92 -2.02 5.33 0.70
C VAL A 92 -2.75 5.43 2.04
N SER A 93 -3.15 4.29 2.58
CA SER A 93 -3.75 4.15 3.89
C SER A 93 -2.93 3.16 4.69
N PHE A 94 -2.84 3.41 5.99
CA PHE A 94 -2.13 2.54 6.92
C PHE A 94 -3.13 1.91 7.87
N ASP A 95 -2.96 0.61 8.10
CA ASP A 95 -3.84 -0.19 8.92
C ASP A 95 -3.02 -1.21 9.73
N THR A 96 -3.65 -1.91 10.67
CA THR A 96 -2.96 -2.91 11.48
C THR A 96 -3.78 -4.19 11.64
N GLU A 97 -3.10 -5.33 11.76
CA GLU A 97 -3.74 -6.62 12.05
C GLU A 97 -4.44 -6.61 13.40
N GLU A 98 -3.85 -5.97 14.40
CA GLU A 98 -4.50 -5.73 15.69
C GLU A 98 -5.85 -5.01 15.52
N ASN A 99 -5.90 -3.95 14.71
CA ASN A 99 -7.12 -3.17 14.53
C ASN A 99 -8.17 -3.92 13.68
N CYS A 100 -7.74 -4.69 12.69
CA CYS A 100 -8.61 -5.59 11.92
C CYS A 100 -9.17 -6.71 12.81
N SER A 101 -8.35 -7.29 13.69
CA SER A 101 -8.76 -8.32 14.65
C SER A 101 -9.78 -7.78 15.66
N LEU A 102 -9.53 -6.59 16.19
CA LEU A 102 -10.41 -5.95 17.18
C LEU A 102 -11.75 -5.47 16.59
N GLN A 103 -11.75 -4.84 15.41
CA GLN A 103 -12.95 -4.21 14.85
C GLN A 103 -13.73 -5.13 13.90
N ASN A 104 -13.04 -6.05 13.23
CA ASN A 104 -13.59 -6.84 12.13
C ASN A 104 -13.34 -8.34 12.28
N ASP A 105 -12.87 -8.82 13.44
CA ASP A 105 -12.62 -10.24 13.69
C ASP A 105 -11.60 -10.82 12.69
N GLY A 106 -10.64 -9.98 12.26
CA GLY A 106 -9.62 -10.34 11.26
C GLY A 106 -10.14 -10.38 9.82
N LYS A 107 -11.38 -9.97 9.57
CA LYS A 107 -12.02 -10.03 8.25
C LYS A 107 -11.64 -8.83 7.39
N TRP A 108 -10.43 -8.90 6.82
CA TRP A 108 -9.94 -7.92 5.83
C TRP A 108 -10.88 -7.75 4.64
N ASN A 109 -11.63 -8.78 4.25
CA ASN A 109 -12.61 -8.69 3.17
C ASN A 109 -13.78 -7.73 3.46
N ILE A 110 -14.10 -7.48 4.74
CA ILE A 110 -15.13 -6.49 5.13
C ILE A 110 -14.51 -5.09 5.22
N ARG A 111 -13.24 -5.02 5.64
CA ARG A 111 -12.52 -3.76 5.83
C ARG A 111 -12.04 -3.12 4.52
N LEU A 112 -11.72 -3.95 3.53
CA LEU A 112 -11.24 -3.54 2.21
C LEU A 112 -12.31 -3.62 1.11
N GLY A 113 -13.50 -4.14 1.44
CA GLY A 113 -14.62 -4.38 0.52
C GLY A 113 -15.55 -3.20 0.33
#